data_AF-A0A2M7NCM8-F1
#
_entry.id   AF-A0A2M7NCM8-F1
#
_cell.length_a   1.000
_cell.length_b   1.000
_cell.length_c   1.000
_cell.angle_alpha   90.00
_cell.angle_beta   90.00
_cell.angle_gamma   90.00
#
_symmetry.space_group_name_H-M   'P 1'
#
loop_
_entity.id
_entity.type
_entity.pdbx_description
1 polymer ?
#
loop_
_entity_poly.entity_id
_entity_poly.type
_entity_poly.pdbx_seq_one_letter_code
_entity_poly.pdbx_strand_id
1 'polypeptide(L)' 'MILYCNLTEVTANGIKIKSEAVLCLTSSKLKGSISSNSTKSGLTKFFKVNNYSDIQIHLVETVIKEAKQNKFIIKIQYSK' A
#
# COMPACT_ATOMS: atom_id res chain seq x y z
N MET A 1 1.40 -1.11 16.39
CA MET A 1 0.75 -2.37 15.98
C MET A 1 -0.60 -2.03 15.39
N ILE A 2 -0.80 -2.22 14.08
CA ILE A 2 -2.12 -2.05 13.46
C ILE A 2 -2.82 -3.42 13.54
N LEU A 3 -3.93 -3.49 14.26
CA LEU A 3 -4.75 -4.70 14.33
C LEU A 3 -5.55 -4.78 13.02
N TYR A 4 -5.22 -5.75 12.18
CA TYR A 4 -5.90 -5.96 10.91
C TYR A 4 -6.78 -7.22 10.99
N CYS A 5 -8.08 -7.06 10.73
CA CYS A 5 -9.04 -8.16 10.67
C CYS A 5 -9.34 -8.50 9.20
N ASN A 6 -8.94 -9.70 8.77
CA ASN A 6 -9.39 -10.25 7.49
C ASN A 6 -10.90 -10.53 7.58
N LEU A 7 -11.71 -9.75 6.87
CA LEU A 7 -13.14 -10.03 6.75
C LEU A 7 -13.35 -11.19 5.74
N THR A 8 -13.79 -12.35 6.23
CA THR A 8 -13.92 -13.57 5.43
C THR A 8 -15.30 -13.75 4.80
N GLU A 9 -16.34 -13.14 5.38
CA GLU A 9 -17.73 -13.28 4.95
C GLU A 9 -18.38 -11.90 4.77
N VAL A 10 -18.00 -11.21 3.70
CA VAL A 10 -18.55 -9.90 3.40
C VAL A 10 -19.67 -10.03 2.36
N THR A 11 -20.84 -9.50 2.71
CA THR A 11 -22.00 -9.42 1.82
C THR A 11 -22.49 -7.98 1.72
N ALA A 12 -22.78 -7.52 0.51
CA ALA A 12 -23.48 -6.27 0.26
C ALA A 12 -24.77 -6.59 -0.50
N ASN A 13 -25.93 -6.17 0.04
CA ASN A 13 -27.26 -6.48 -0.52
C ASN A 13 -27.50 -7.99 -0.74
N GLY A 14 -27.00 -8.84 0.18
CA GLY A 14 -27.10 -10.30 0.08
C GLY A 14 -26.15 -10.94 -0.94
N ILE A 15 -25.35 -10.16 -1.67
CA ILE A 15 -24.37 -10.66 -2.63
C ILE A 15 -23.02 -10.78 -1.93
N LYS A 16 -22.39 -11.96 -2.00
CA LYS A 16 -21.05 -12.18 -1.48
C LYS A 16 -20.05 -11.36 -2.29
N ILE A 17 -19.31 -10.50 -1.60
CA ILE A 17 -18.31 -9.63 -2.21
C ILE A 17 -16.92 -10.00 -1.72
N LYS A 18 -15.95 -9.93 -2.64
CA LYS A 18 -14.53 -10.09 -2.29
C LYS A 18 -14.09 -8.84 -1.56
N SER A 19 -13.78 -8.97 -0.27
CA SER A 19 -13.16 -7.91 0.52
C SER A 19 -11.65 -8.06 0.47
N GLU A 20 -10.96 -6.96 0.19
CA GLU A 20 -9.52 -6.85 0.28
C GLU A 20 -9.20 -5.70 1.20
N ALA A 21 -8.25 -5.92 2.11
CA ALA A 21 -7.81 -4.83 2.94
C ALA A 21 -6.81 -3.95 2.26
N VAL A 22 -7.04 -2.66 2.43
CA VAL A 22 -6.23 -1.62 1.85
C VAL A 22 -5.83 -0.67 2.95
N LEU A 23 -4.53 -0.59 3.23
CA LEU A 23 -3.93 0.44 4.07
C LEU A 23 -3.46 1.58 3.18
N CYS A 24 -4.08 2.74 3.33
CA CYS A 24 -3.71 3.96 2.61
C CYS A 24 -2.81 4.84 3.49
N LEU A 25 -1.55 4.98 3.08
CA LEU A 25 -0.57 5.89 3.67
C LEU A 25 -0.49 7.14 2.80
N THR A 26 -1.15 8.21 3.22
CA THR A 26 -1.31 9.41 2.42
C THR A 26 -0.53 10.60 2.96
N SER A 27 -0.10 11.47 2.07
CA SER A 27 0.51 12.74 2.45
C SER A 27 0.43 13.76 1.33
N SER A 28 0.13 15.01 1.67
CA SER A 28 0.12 16.14 0.73
C SER A 28 1.51 16.50 0.20
N LYS A 29 2.57 15.96 0.81
CA LYS A 29 3.96 16.17 0.39
C LYS A 29 4.42 15.16 -0.68
N LEU A 30 3.65 14.09 -0.90
CA LEU A 30 3.99 13.08 -1.90
C LEU A 30 3.58 13.51 -3.30
N LYS A 31 4.27 12.96 -4.30
CA LYS A 31 3.97 13.13 -5.71
C LYS A 31 3.66 11.76 -6.31
N GLY A 32 2.47 11.61 -6.86
CA GLY A 32 1.99 10.37 -7.46
C GLY A 32 1.52 9.33 -6.44
N SER A 33 1.53 8.05 -6.85
CA SER A 33 1.05 6.93 -6.04
C SER A 33 1.78 5.62 -6.38
N ILE A 34 2.00 4.79 -5.37
CA ILE A 34 2.42 3.39 -5.51
C ILE A 34 1.53 2.47 -4.66
N SER A 35 1.54 1.19 -4.98
CA SER A 35 0.91 0.16 -4.17
C SER A 35 1.84 -1.04 -3.97
N SER A 36 1.47 -1.96 -3.08
CA SER A 36 2.17 -3.24 -2.93
C SER A 36 2.20 -4.07 -4.23
N ASN A 37 1.30 -3.79 -5.18
CA ASN A 37 1.24 -4.45 -6.48
C ASN A 37 2.00 -3.70 -7.59
N SER A 38 2.63 -2.57 -7.29
CA SER A 38 3.40 -1.80 -8.27
C SER A 38 4.63 -2.57 -8.76
N THR A 39 4.97 -2.37 -10.04
CA THR A 39 6.18 -2.95 -10.63
C THR A 39 7.44 -2.34 -10.03
N LYS A 40 8.57 -3.05 -10.13
CA LYS A 40 9.86 -2.54 -9.64
C LYS A 40 10.24 -1.21 -10.30
N SER A 41 10.01 -1.08 -11.61
CA SER A 41 10.23 0.17 -12.35
C SER A 41 9.34 1.32 -11.85
N GLY A 42 8.07 1.03 -11.52
CA GLY A 42 7.14 1.99 -10.94
C GLY A 42 7.59 2.48 -9.55
N LEU A 43 8.06 1.57 -8.71
CA LEU A 43 8.61 1.89 -7.38
C LEU A 43 9.85 2.78 -7.50
N THR A 44 10.83 2.41 -8.34
CA THR A 44 12.04 3.21 -8.54
C THR A 44 11.73 4.63 -9.04
N LYS A 45 10.78 4.76 -9.97
CA LYS A 45 10.34 6.08 -10.44
C LYS A 45 9.72 6.90 -9.31
N PHE A 46 8.86 6.30 -8.50
CA PHE A 46 8.22 6.97 -7.38
C PHE A 46 9.23 7.46 -6.33
N PHE A 47 10.21 6.61 -5.97
CA PHE A 47 11.26 6.98 -5.02
C PHE A 47 12.11 8.15 -5.52
N LYS A 48 12.49 8.13 -6.81
CA LYS A 48 13.21 9.25 -7.42
C LYS A 48 12.40 10.54 -7.40
N VAL A 49 11.13 10.51 -7.79
CA VAL A 49 10.28 11.72 -7.86
C VAL A 49 10.04 12.33 -6.47
N ASN A 50 10.05 11.51 -5.42
CA ASN A 50 9.84 11.94 -4.04
C ASN A 50 11.15 12.14 -3.25
N ASN A 51 12.32 12.03 -3.90
CA ASN A 51 13.64 12.20 -3.28
C ASN A 51 13.85 11.34 -2.02
N TYR A 52 13.42 10.08 -2.06
CA TYR A 52 13.60 9.18 -0.92
C TYR A 52 15.07 8.84 -0.70
N SER A 53 15.51 8.81 0.56
CA SER A 53 16.81 8.29 0.95
C SER A 53 16.84 6.76 0.93
N ASP A 54 18.03 6.16 0.92
CA ASP A 54 18.18 4.70 0.92
C ASP A 54 17.49 4.04 2.13
N ILE A 55 17.54 4.69 3.29
CA ILE A 55 16.85 4.23 4.51
C ILE A 55 15.33 4.22 4.29
N GLN A 56 14.79 5.28 3.68
CA GLN A 56 13.35 5.38 3.39
C GLN A 56 12.91 4.36 2.34
N ILE A 57 13.73 4.15 1.31
CA ILE A 57 13.50 3.12 0.30
C ILE A 57 13.44 1.74 0.96
N HIS A 58 14.43 1.41 1.78
CA HIS A 58 14.49 0.13 2.47
C HIS A 58 13.29 -0.09 3.40
N LEU A 59 12.88 0.94 4.13
CA LEU A 59 11.67 0.90 4.95
C LEU A 59 10.42 0.60 4.13
N VAL A 60 10.23 1.31 3.01
CA VAL A 60 9.05 1.13 2.15
C VAL A 60 9.03 -0.24 1.48
N GLU A 61 10.19 -0.73 1.03
CA GLU A 61 10.31 -2.08 0.47
C GLU A 61 9.99 -3.17 1.51
N THR A 62 10.46 -2.99 2.75
CA THR A 62 10.16 -3.89 3.88
C THR A 62 8.67 -3.93 4.16
N VAL A 63 8.04 -2.76 4.27
CA VAL A 63 6.60 -2.62 4.49
C VAL A 63 5.77 -3.23 3.35
N ILE A 64 6.20 -3.06 2.09
CA ILE A 64 5.55 -3.72 0.94
C ILE A 64 5.70 -5.25 1.01
N LYS A 65 6.87 -5.76 1.44
CA LYS A 65 7.11 -7.20 1.59
C LYS A 65 6.22 -7.79 2.68
N GLU A 66 6.12 -7.13 3.83
CA GLU A 66 5.23 -7.52 4.92
C GLU A 66 3.75 -7.52 4.49
N ALA A 67 3.32 -6.50 3.73
CA ALA A 67 1.95 -6.43 3.23
C ALA A 67 1.60 -7.62 2.31
N LYS A 68 2.53 -8.00 1.43
CA LYS A 68 2.37 -9.19 0.57
C LYS A 68 2.26 -10.47 1.38
N GLN A 69 3.12 -10.64 2.40
CA GLN A 69 3.09 -11.82 3.27
C GLN A 69 1.77 -11.93 4.04
N ASN A 70 1.24 -10.81 4.49
CA ASN A 70 0.00 -10.72 5.27
C ASN A 70 -1.26 -10.55 4.40
N LYS A 71 -1.14 -10.62 3.08
CA LYS A 71 -2.25 -10.56 2.12
C LYS A 71 -3.12 -9.29 2.22
N PHE A 72 -2.50 -8.15 2.49
CA PHE A 72 -3.17 -6.85 2.38
C PHE A 72 -2.45 -5.93 1.38
N ILE A 73 -3.20 -4.95 0.88
CA ILE A 73 -2.71 -3.97 -0.08
C ILE A 73 -2.26 -2.74 0.70
N ILE A 74 -1.05 -2.26 0.41
CA ILE A 74 -0.63 -0.93 0.83
C ILE A 74 -0.74 0.00 -0.37
N LYS A 75 -1.23 1.22 -0.15
CA LYS A 75 -1.17 2.33 -1.10
C LYS A 75 -0.44 3.48 -0.44
N ILE A 76 0.65 3.95 -1.06
CA ILE A 76 1.37 5.17 -0.63
C ILE A 76 1.11 6.22 -1.70
N GLN A 77 0.43 7.30 -1.36
CA GLN A 77 -0.06 8.24 -2.38
C GLN A 77 -0.23 9.67 -1.87
N TYR A 78 -0.23 10.61 -2.80
CA TYR A 78 -0.68 11.97 -2.54
C TYR A 78 -2.15 12.00 -2.06
N SER A 79 -2.46 12.88 -1.11
CA SER A 79 -3.83 13.21 -0.71
C SER A 79 -3.87 14.66 -0.21
N LYS A 80 -4.95 15.38 -0.53
CA LYS A 80 -5.18 16.79 -0.18
C LYS A 80 -5.96 16.91 1.11
#